data_AF-A0A353R7U8-F1
#
_entry.id   AF-A0A353R7U8-F1
#
_cell.length_a   1.000
_cell.length_b   1.000
_cell.length_c   1.000
_cell.angle_alpha   90.00
_cell.angle_beta   90.00
_cell.angle_gamma   90.00
#
_symmetry.space_group_name_H-M   'P 1'
#
loop_
_entity.id
_entity.type
_entity.pdbx_description
1 polymer ?
#
loop_
_entity_poly.entity_id
_entity_poly.type
_entity_poly.pdbx_seq_one_letter_code
_entity_poly.pdbx_strand_id
1 'polypeptide(L)'
;MKTIKSYFAAVIFSAALFSSCTDSNTVRISGTVQNLLENDAVLLKRLDFTSETLLDTLEIDEKGGFGYSLTKGIEQPGYYYLYAGERRIASLILKKGDRVYIQTSADGKHVSIEGSEESLLLQQVNDRLDQTRRQFDSLYVLYENAASKEKDNLSLKLGSLFIRYKQDAIVFFISIPGHL
;
A
#
# COMPACT_ATOMS: atom_id res chain seq x y z
N MET A 1 -14.82 65.78 -7.47
CA MET A 1 -13.84 65.00 -8.25
C MET A 1 -12.79 64.43 -7.31
N LYS A 2 -12.67 63.09 -7.29
CA LYS A 2 -11.52 62.27 -6.84
C LYS A 2 -11.15 62.34 -5.34
N THR A 3 -10.99 61.28 -4.57
CA THR A 3 -11.10 59.81 -4.76
C THR A 3 -11.11 59.18 -3.37
N ILE A 4 -11.95 58.18 -3.18
CA ILE A 4 -12.07 57.30 -2.01
C ILE A 4 -10.88 56.33 -1.99
N LYS A 5 -10.22 56.14 -0.84
CA LYS A 5 -9.33 54.99 -0.60
C LYS A 5 -9.63 54.34 0.75
N SER A 6 -10.48 53.32 0.62
CA SER A 6 -10.69 52.08 1.38
C SER A 6 -10.10 51.96 2.78
N TYR A 7 -11.03 51.77 3.72
CA TYR A 7 -10.82 51.36 5.08
C TYR A 7 -10.29 49.92 5.19
N PHE A 8 -9.45 49.75 6.21
CA PHE A 8 -9.19 48.55 6.99
C PHE A 8 -10.36 47.55 7.00
N ALA A 9 -10.11 46.32 6.57
CA ALA A 9 -10.76 45.13 7.13
C ALA A 9 -9.83 43.94 6.88
N ALA A 10 -9.00 43.65 7.87
CA ALA A 10 -8.21 42.44 7.96
C ALA A 10 -9.18 41.24 8.02
N VAL A 11 -9.25 40.48 6.94
CA VAL A 11 -9.97 39.19 6.93
C VAL A 11 -9.06 38.18 7.62
N ILE A 12 -9.41 37.89 8.87
CA ILE A 12 -8.85 36.81 9.67
C ILE A 12 -9.14 35.50 8.94
N PHE A 13 -8.12 34.96 8.27
CA PHE A 13 -8.13 33.60 7.77
C PHE A 13 -7.92 32.68 8.97
N SER A 14 -9.01 32.42 9.71
CA SER A 14 -9.03 31.39 10.74
C SER A 14 -8.78 30.04 10.06
N ALA A 15 -7.51 29.65 10.01
CA ALA A 15 -7.13 28.27 9.83
C ALA A 15 -7.81 27.48 10.95
N ALA A 16 -8.89 26.78 10.59
CA ALA A 16 -9.39 25.68 11.39
C ALA A 16 -8.27 24.63 11.42
N LEU A 17 -7.39 24.75 12.41
CA LEU A 17 -6.60 23.64 12.88
C LEU A 17 -7.63 22.62 13.35
N PHE A 18 -7.93 21.65 12.48
CA PHE A 18 -8.53 20.40 12.90
C PHE A 18 -7.53 19.75 13.86
N SER A 19 -7.59 20.15 15.13
CA SER A 19 -7.12 19.37 16.26
C SER A 19 -7.97 18.11 16.27
N SER A 20 -7.58 17.19 15.40
CA SER A 20 -8.05 15.84 15.45
C SER A 20 -7.46 15.23 16.72
N CYS A 21 -8.18 15.33 17.83
CA CYS A 21 -8.07 14.39 18.94
C CYS A 21 -8.42 13.02 18.39
N THR A 22 -7.43 12.40 17.77
CA THR A 22 -7.49 11.02 17.31
C THR A 22 -7.40 10.17 18.55
N ASP A 23 -8.37 9.30 18.76
CA ASP A 23 -8.24 8.18 19.68
C ASP A 23 -6.97 7.41 19.30
N SER A 24 -5.89 7.64 20.05
CA SER A 24 -4.53 7.21 19.71
C SER A 24 -4.38 5.69 19.72
N ASN A 25 -5.36 4.98 20.28
CA ASN A 25 -5.39 3.54 20.34
C ASN A 25 -6.17 2.87 19.19
N THR A 26 -6.75 3.66 18.27
CA THR A 26 -7.53 3.12 17.16
C THR A 26 -6.79 3.33 15.83
N VAL A 27 -6.77 2.30 15.00
CA VAL A 27 -6.40 2.42 13.58
C VAL A 27 -7.65 2.57 12.75
N ARG A 28 -7.68 3.61 11.91
CA ARG A 28 -8.76 3.82 10.94
C ARG A 28 -8.26 3.42 9.56
N ILE A 29 -9.00 2.53 8.91
CA ILE A 29 -8.74 2.11 7.54
C ILE A 29 -9.96 2.53 6.73
N SER A 30 -9.76 3.22 5.62
CA SER A 30 -10.83 3.63 4.72
C SER A 30 -10.36 3.53 3.29
N GLY A 31 -11.29 3.46 2.33
CA GLY A 31 -10.85 3.30 0.96
C GLY A 31 -11.95 3.01 -0.04
N THR A 32 -11.51 2.64 -1.23
CA THR A 32 -12.37 2.23 -2.34
C THR A 32 -11.76 1.05 -3.08
N VAL A 33 -12.56 0.01 -3.33
CA VAL A 33 -12.19 -1.15 -4.16
C VAL A 33 -12.98 -1.10 -5.46
N GLN A 34 -12.28 -0.92 -6.58
CA GLN A 34 -12.89 -0.88 -7.91
C GLN A 34 -13.02 -2.28 -8.52
N ASN A 35 -14.03 -2.47 -9.37
CA ASN A 35 -14.28 -3.71 -10.11
C ASN A 35 -14.51 -4.94 -9.21
N LEU A 36 -15.12 -4.75 -8.04
CA LEU A 36 -15.54 -5.85 -7.17
C LEU A 36 -16.69 -6.62 -7.85
N LEU A 37 -16.65 -7.96 -7.80
CA LEU A 37 -17.76 -8.77 -8.25
C LEU A 37 -18.90 -8.73 -7.22
N GLU A 38 -20.15 -8.89 -7.66
CA GLU A 38 -21.35 -8.73 -6.83
C GLU A 38 -21.37 -9.65 -5.58
N ASN A 39 -20.65 -10.77 -5.62
CA ASN A 39 -20.55 -11.72 -4.51
C ASN A 39 -19.17 -11.76 -3.83
N ASP A 40 -18.23 -10.90 -4.24
CA ASP A 40 -16.90 -10.88 -3.64
C ASP A 40 -16.93 -10.12 -2.32
N ALA A 41 -16.53 -10.81 -1.25
CA ALA A 41 -16.30 -10.17 0.04
C ALA A 41 -14.90 -9.53 0.07
N VAL A 42 -14.79 -8.39 0.75
CA VAL A 42 -13.50 -7.81 1.09
C VAL A 42 -13.12 -8.24 2.51
N LEU A 43 -11.98 -8.92 2.64
CA LEU A 43 -11.54 -9.51 3.90
C LEU A 43 -10.32 -8.77 4.43
N LEU A 44 -10.35 -8.41 5.71
CA LEU A 44 -9.18 -7.91 6.44
C LEU A 44 -8.53 -9.08 7.19
N LYS A 45 -7.28 -9.38 6.85
CA LYS A 45 -6.49 -10.43 7.51
C LYS A 45 -5.25 -9.84 8.17
N ARG A 46 -4.80 -10.48 9.24
CA ARG A 46 -3.51 -10.19 9.90
C ARG A 46 -2.54 -11.34 9.64
N LEU A 47 -1.29 -11.01 9.36
CA LEU A 47 -0.22 -12.01 9.28
C LEU A 47 0.40 -12.20 10.67
N ASP A 48 0.18 -13.37 11.24
CA ASP A 48 0.74 -13.82 12.52
C ASP A 48 1.87 -14.82 12.25
N PHE A 49 3.12 -14.34 12.24
CA PHE A 49 4.34 -15.10 11.92
C PHE A 49 4.32 -15.78 10.54
N THR A 50 3.61 -16.91 10.42
CA THR A 50 3.50 -17.72 9.20
C THR A 50 2.05 -17.98 8.77
N SER A 51 1.06 -17.61 9.59
CA SER A 51 -0.36 -17.84 9.31
C SER A 51 -1.12 -16.54 9.13
N GLU A 52 -2.04 -16.49 8.17
CA GLU A 52 -2.99 -15.39 8.04
C GLU A 52 -4.25 -15.68 8.87
N THR A 53 -4.56 -14.79 9.81
CA THR A 53 -5.78 -14.83 10.61
C THR A 53 -6.80 -13.86 10.01
N LEU A 54 -8.00 -14.33 9.68
CA LEU A 54 -9.11 -13.46 9.30
C LEU A 54 -9.55 -12.64 10.50
N LEU A 55 -9.48 -11.31 10.39
CA LEU A 55 -9.95 -10.40 11.42
C LEU A 55 -11.41 -10.04 11.20
N ASP A 56 -11.76 -9.66 9.97
CA ASP A 56 -13.10 -9.20 9.66
C ASP A 56 -13.43 -9.27 8.18
N THR A 57 -14.72 -9.18 7.89
CA THR A 57 -15.27 -8.97 6.55
C THR A 57 -15.76 -7.53 6.46
N LEU A 58 -15.21 -6.75 5.55
CA LEU A 58 -15.55 -5.34 5.41
C LEU A 58 -16.89 -5.17 4.69
N GLU A 59 -17.74 -4.31 5.24
CA GLU A 59 -18.93 -3.83 4.53
C GLU A 59 -18.51 -2.85 3.43
N ILE A 60 -18.93 -3.15 2.21
CA ILE A 60 -18.63 -2.36 1.01
C ILE A 60 -19.93 -1.72 0.53
N ASP A 61 -19.87 -0.42 0.24
CA ASP A 61 -21.00 0.31 -0.35
C ASP A 61 -21.14 0.05 -1.87
N GLU A 62 -22.25 0.51 -2.47
CA GLU A 62 -22.54 0.35 -3.89
C GLU A 62 -21.46 0.94 -4.84
N LYS A 63 -20.63 1.85 -4.33
CA LYS A 63 -19.54 2.50 -5.08
C LYS A 63 -18.18 1.86 -4.79
N GLY A 64 -18.13 0.76 -4.04
CA GLY A 64 -16.90 0.09 -3.64
C GLY A 64 -16.21 0.72 -2.43
N GLY A 65 -16.83 1.70 -1.79
CA GLY A 65 -16.30 2.40 -0.62
C GLY A 65 -16.38 1.57 0.66
N PHE A 66 -15.40 1.74 1.55
CA PHE A 66 -15.38 1.07 2.84
C PHE A 66 -14.72 1.90 3.94
N GLY A 67 -15.09 1.61 5.18
CA GLY A 67 -14.51 2.20 6.38
C GLY A 67 -14.47 1.19 7.52
N TYR A 68 -13.34 1.10 8.20
CA TYR A 68 -13.10 0.14 9.27
C TYR A 68 -12.27 0.76 10.40
N SER A 69 -12.61 0.44 11.64
CA SER A 69 -11.88 0.89 12.82
C SER A 69 -11.39 -0.31 13.62
N LEU A 70 -10.08 -0.53 13.58
CA LEU A 70 -9.43 -1.59 14.34
C LEU A 70 -9.03 -1.04 15.72
N THR A 71 -9.62 -1.61 16.77
CA THR A 71 -9.43 -1.18 18.17
C THR A 71 -8.76 -2.24 19.05
N LYS A 72 -8.72 -3.49 18.59
CA LYS A 72 -8.18 -4.64 19.33
C LYS A 72 -7.02 -5.26 18.57
N GLY A 73 -6.03 -5.77 19.31
CA GLY A 73 -4.92 -6.53 18.72
C GLY A 73 -3.85 -5.69 18.02
N ILE A 74 -3.76 -4.40 18.34
CA ILE A 74 -2.73 -3.46 17.84
C ILE A 74 -1.76 -3.09 18.96
N GLU A 75 -1.19 -4.07 19.66
CA GLU A 75 -0.21 -3.75 20.71
C GLU A 75 1.12 -3.23 20.16
N GLN A 76 1.48 -3.72 18.97
CA GLN A 76 2.67 -3.36 18.22
C GLN A 76 2.32 -3.24 16.72
N PRO A 77 3.16 -2.57 15.91
CA PRO A 77 2.99 -2.57 14.45
C PRO A 77 2.86 -4.00 13.92
N GLY A 78 1.89 -4.22 13.04
CA GLY A 78 1.58 -5.55 12.50
C GLY A 78 1.41 -5.53 11.00
N TYR A 79 1.57 -6.70 10.37
CA TYR A 79 1.31 -6.89 8.95
C TYR A 79 -0.15 -7.28 8.71
N TYR A 80 -0.81 -6.57 7.82
CA TYR A 80 -2.21 -6.78 7.46
C TYR A 80 -2.38 -6.85 5.95
N TYR A 81 -3.39 -7.58 5.52
CA TYR A 81 -3.74 -7.77 4.12
C TYR A 81 -5.22 -7.50 3.89
N LEU A 82 -5.51 -6.83 2.78
CA LEU A 82 -6.86 -6.81 2.21
C LEU A 82 -6.94 -7.85 1.11
N TYR A 83 -8.03 -8.61 1.12
CA TYR A 83 -8.37 -9.57 0.08
C TYR A 83 -9.71 -9.20 -0.55
N ALA A 84 -9.85 -9.36 -1.86
CA ALA A 84 -11.13 -9.46 -2.56
C ALA A 84 -11.32 -10.92 -2.99
N GLY A 85 -12.28 -11.61 -2.38
CA GLY A 85 -12.40 -13.07 -2.49
C GLY A 85 -11.11 -13.76 -2.05
N GLU A 86 -10.48 -14.53 -2.95
CA GLU A 86 -9.21 -15.21 -2.70
C GLU A 86 -7.97 -14.40 -3.09
N ARG A 87 -8.14 -13.20 -3.66
CA ARG A 87 -7.03 -12.40 -4.17
C ARG A 87 -6.60 -11.33 -3.17
N ARG A 88 -5.32 -11.29 -2.83
CA ARG A 88 -4.73 -10.19 -2.06
C ARG A 88 -4.67 -8.93 -2.91
N ILE A 89 -5.27 -7.85 -2.42
CA ILE A 89 -5.42 -6.56 -3.14
C ILE A 89 -4.66 -5.40 -2.49
N ALA A 90 -4.23 -5.54 -1.23
CA ALA A 90 -3.34 -4.58 -0.57
C ALA A 90 -2.52 -5.25 0.55
N SER A 91 -1.32 -4.73 0.81
CA SER A 91 -0.46 -5.11 1.94
C SER A 91 -0.14 -3.88 2.78
N LEU A 92 -0.30 -4.00 4.10
CA LEU A 92 -0.25 -2.88 5.03
C LEU A 92 0.62 -3.22 6.24
N ILE A 93 1.27 -2.19 6.79
CA ILE A 93 1.86 -2.21 8.13
C ILE A 93 1.11 -1.18 8.95
N LEU A 94 0.32 -1.63 9.93
CA LEU A 94 -0.56 -0.76 10.71
C LEU A 94 -0.03 -0.63 12.15
N LYS A 95 0.03 0.60 12.65
CA LYS A 95 0.37 0.94 14.05
C LYS A 95 -0.70 1.82 14.69
N LYS A 96 -0.79 1.81 16.02
CA LYS A 96 -1.74 2.62 16.81
C LYS A 96 -1.74 4.09 16.35
N GLY A 97 -2.93 4.62 16.07
CA GLY A 97 -3.13 5.99 15.62
C GLY A 97 -3.11 6.20 14.10
N ASP A 98 -2.74 5.18 13.32
CA ASP A 98 -2.74 5.27 11.85
C ASP A 98 -4.13 5.59 11.29
N ARG A 99 -4.13 6.38 10.21
CA ARG A 99 -5.31 6.73 9.44
C ARG A 99 -5.03 6.45 7.98
N VAL A 100 -5.30 5.22 7.59
CA VAL A 100 -4.93 4.71 6.28
C VAL A 100 -6.07 4.93 5.30
N TYR A 101 -5.74 5.50 4.15
CA TYR A 101 -6.64 5.58 3.00
C TYR A 101 -6.09 4.72 1.86
N ILE A 102 -6.95 3.86 1.29
CA ILE A 102 -6.56 2.83 0.32
C ILE A 102 -7.42 2.97 -0.93
N GLN A 103 -6.80 3.11 -2.08
CA GLN A 103 -7.47 2.96 -3.38
C GLN A 103 -6.90 1.75 -4.08
N THR A 104 -7.75 0.79 -4.42
CA THR A 104 -7.30 -0.43 -5.11
C THR A 104 -8.34 -0.98 -6.08
N SER A 105 -7.92 -1.90 -6.93
CA SER A 105 -8.78 -2.71 -7.78
C SER A 105 -8.89 -4.14 -7.24
N ALA A 106 -9.98 -4.85 -7.55
CA ALA A 106 -10.18 -6.24 -7.14
C ALA A 106 -9.09 -7.20 -7.70
N ASP A 107 -8.35 -6.80 -8.74
CA ASP A 107 -7.21 -7.55 -9.25
C ASP A 107 -5.87 -7.24 -8.53
N GLY A 108 -5.85 -6.28 -7.62
CA GLY A 108 -4.69 -5.90 -6.80
C GLY A 108 -3.53 -5.27 -7.56
N LYS A 109 -3.70 -4.95 -8.86
CA LYS A 109 -2.59 -4.44 -9.69
C LYS A 109 -2.31 -2.96 -9.50
N HIS A 110 -3.34 -2.18 -9.15
CA HIS A 110 -3.22 -0.77 -8.86
C HIS A 110 -3.64 -0.57 -7.43
N VAL A 111 -2.68 -0.28 -6.58
CA VAL A 111 -2.93 0.06 -5.18
C VAL A 111 -2.31 1.43 -4.91
N SER A 112 -2.94 2.23 -4.07
CA SER A 112 -2.41 3.48 -3.55
C SER A 112 -2.75 3.53 -2.07
N ILE A 113 -1.73 3.73 -1.23
CA ILE A 113 -1.87 3.75 0.22
C ILE A 113 -1.34 5.08 0.74
N GLU A 114 -2.14 5.75 1.54
CA GLU A 114 -1.79 7.01 2.22
C GLU A 114 -2.02 6.89 3.73
N GLY A 115 -1.34 7.73 4.51
CA GLY A 115 -1.58 7.86 5.95
C GLY A 115 -0.97 6.77 6.85
N SER A 116 -0.11 5.91 6.29
CA SER A 116 0.83 5.05 7.01
C SER A 116 2.17 5.04 6.27
N GLU A 117 3.22 5.55 6.90
CA GLU A 117 4.56 5.67 6.31
C GLU A 117 5.15 4.28 6.02
N GLU A 118 5.02 3.36 6.97
CA GLU A 118 5.51 1.99 6.84
C GLU A 118 4.74 1.23 5.74
N SER A 119 3.44 1.45 5.61
CA SER A 119 2.65 0.86 4.51
C SER A 119 3.07 1.43 3.14
N LEU A 120 3.39 2.72 3.07
CA LEU A 120 3.88 3.35 1.84
C LEU A 120 5.26 2.79 1.44
N LEU A 121 6.18 2.63 2.39
CA LEU A 121 7.48 1.99 2.14
C LEU A 121 7.32 0.54 1.68
N LEU A 122 6.42 -0.23 2.31
CA LEU A 122 6.09 -1.59 1.89
C LEU A 122 5.54 -1.62 0.45
N GLN A 123 4.66 -0.68 0.10
CA GLN A 123 4.12 -0.56 -1.24
C GLN A 123 5.23 -0.31 -2.27
N GLN A 124 6.09 0.69 -2.04
CA GLN A 124 7.17 1.05 -2.96
C GLN A 124 8.12 -0.12 -3.23
N VAL A 125 8.39 -0.93 -2.21
CA VAL A 125 9.23 -2.12 -2.35
C VAL A 125 8.51 -3.21 -3.13
N ASN A 126 7.25 -3.50 -2.83
CA ASN A 126 6.46 -4.46 -3.60
C ASN A 126 6.40 -4.07 -5.08
N ASP A 127 6.17 -2.79 -5.40
CA ASP A 127 6.12 -2.29 -6.77
C ASP A 127 7.46 -2.50 -7.51
N ARG A 128 8.58 -2.25 -6.81
CA ARG A 128 9.93 -2.45 -7.35
C ARG A 128 10.26 -3.92 -7.57
N LEU A 129 9.87 -4.79 -6.63
CA LEU A 129 10.04 -6.24 -6.74
C LEU A 129 9.20 -6.79 -7.90
N ASP A 130 7.96 -6.35 -8.03
CA ASP A 130 7.06 -6.74 -9.11
C ASP A 130 7.55 -6.26 -10.48
N GLN A 131 8.08 -5.03 -10.56
CA GLN A 131 8.72 -4.54 -11.77
C GLN A 131 9.94 -5.40 -12.16
N THR A 132 10.80 -5.70 -11.19
CA THR A 132 11.99 -6.53 -11.42
C THR A 132 11.60 -7.94 -11.85
N ARG A 133 10.55 -8.51 -11.25
CA ARG A 133 9.98 -9.80 -11.65
C ARG A 133 9.47 -9.75 -13.10
N ARG A 134 8.68 -8.75 -13.49
CA ARG A 134 8.18 -8.62 -14.88
C ARG A 134 9.32 -8.51 -15.89
N GLN A 135 10.38 -7.78 -15.54
CA GLN A 135 11.59 -7.70 -16.37
C GLN A 135 12.28 -9.04 -16.50
N PHE A 136 12.38 -9.79 -15.40
CA PHE A 136 12.94 -11.14 -15.40
C PHE A 136 12.14 -12.09 -16.28
N ASP A 137 10.81 -12.13 -16.10
CA ASP A 137 9.91 -13.01 -16.86
C ASP A 137 10.01 -12.72 -18.37
N SER A 138 9.99 -11.43 -18.76
CA SER A 138 10.17 -11.01 -20.15
C SER A 138 11.53 -11.43 -20.72
N LEU A 139 12.61 -11.21 -19.96
CA LEU A 139 13.96 -11.57 -20.37
C LEU A 139 14.15 -13.09 -20.46
N TYR A 140 13.49 -13.85 -19.58
CA TYR A 140 13.55 -15.31 -19.58
C TYR A 140 12.88 -15.89 -20.83
N VAL A 141 11.75 -15.34 -21.27
CA VAL A 141 11.14 -15.72 -22.56
C VAL A 141 12.10 -15.48 -23.73
N LEU A 142 12.84 -14.37 -23.74
CA LEU A 142 13.86 -14.13 -24.77
C LEU A 142 15.01 -15.15 -24.70
N TYR A 143 15.46 -15.48 -23.49
CA TYR A 143 16.52 -16.48 -23.27
C TYR A 143 16.13 -17.87 -23.79
N GLU A 144 14.91 -18.32 -23.52
CA GLU A 144 14.42 -19.62 -23.98
C GLU A 144 14.39 -19.71 -25.52
N ASN A 145 14.02 -18.61 -26.19
CA ASN A 145 13.89 -18.54 -27.65
C ASN A 145 15.19 -18.14 -28.39
N ALA A 146 16.27 -17.79 -27.69
CA ALA A 146 17.51 -17.30 -28.29
C ALA A 146 18.39 -18.42 -28.86
N ALA A 147 19.17 -18.10 -29.89
CA ALA A 147 20.23 -18.97 -30.40
C ALA A 147 21.39 -19.08 -29.39
N SER A 148 22.15 -20.17 -29.41
CA SER A 148 23.16 -20.47 -28.37
C SER A 148 24.19 -19.36 -28.12
N LYS A 149 24.57 -18.59 -29.15
CA LYS A 149 25.52 -17.46 -28.99
C LYS A 149 24.95 -16.24 -28.26
N GLU A 150 23.62 -16.08 -28.25
CA GLU A 150 22.94 -14.95 -27.60
C GLU A 150 22.53 -15.27 -26.16
N LYS A 151 22.46 -16.57 -25.82
CA LYS A 151 22.10 -17.06 -24.48
C LYS A 151 23.08 -16.59 -23.39
N ASP A 152 24.37 -16.46 -23.71
CA ASP A 152 25.39 -16.04 -22.73
C ASP A 152 25.17 -14.61 -22.23
N ASN A 153 24.77 -13.68 -23.11
CA ASN A 153 24.47 -12.30 -22.70
C ASN A 153 23.17 -12.22 -21.90
N LEU A 154 22.15 -12.97 -22.34
CA LEU A 154 20.85 -13.03 -21.67
C LEU A 154 20.96 -13.67 -20.27
N SER A 155 21.80 -14.69 -20.10
CA SER A 155 22.04 -15.34 -18.79
C SER A 155 22.71 -14.39 -17.80
N LEU A 156 23.69 -13.58 -18.25
CA LEU A 156 24.32 -12.55 -17.41
C LEU A 156 23.31 -11.49 -16.98
N LYS A 157 22.43 -11.04 -17.88
CA LYS A 157 21.37 -10.09 -17.56
C LYS A 157 20.38 -10.67 -16.55
N LEU A 158 19.95 -11.93 -16.73
CA LEU A 158 19.09 -12.63 -15.78
C LEU A 158 19.73 -12.73 -14.39
N GLY A 159 21.02 -13.09 -14.32
CA GLY A 159 21.79 -13.12 -13.08
C GLY A 159 21.85 -11.76 -12.38
N SER A 160 22.06 -10.67 -13.13
CA SER A 160 22.09 -9.31 -12.57
C SER A 160 20.73 -8.86 -12.02
N LEU A 161 19.63 -9.22 -12.69
CA LEU A 161 18.27 -8.93 -12.22
C LEU A 161 17.95 -9.69 -10.93
N PHE A 162 18.38 -10.95 -10.82
CA PHE A 162 18.21 -11.74 -9.60
C PHE A 162 18.96 -11.11 -8.41
N ILE A 163 20.19 -10.64 -8.62
CA ILE A 163 20.96 -9.95 -7.57
C ILE A 163 20.26 -8.66 -7.15
N ARG A 164 19.77 -7.86 -8.10
CA ARG A 164 19.04 -6.63 -7.81
C ARG A 164 17.78 -6.89 -7.00
N TYR A 165 16.99 -7.91 -7.38
CA TYR A 165 15.82 -8.34 -6.61
C TYR A 165 16.17 -8.64 -5.14
N LYS A 166 17.29 -9.33 -4.88
CA LYS A 166 17.75 -9.62 -3.52
C LYS A 166 18.19 -8.37 -2.76
N GLN A 167 18.89 -7.45 -3.41
CA GLN A 167 19.32 -6.19 -2.81
C GLN A 167 18.12 -5.32 -2.42
N ASP A 168 17.13 -5.21 -3.30
CA ASP A 168 15.94 -4.41 -3.08
C ASP A 168 15.13 -4.92 -1.87
N ALA A 169 15.02 -6.23 -1.73
CA ALA A 169 14.41 -6.85 -0.55
C ALA A 169 15.19 -6.56 0.75
N ILE A 170 16.53 -6.52 0.70
CA ILE A 170 17.36 -6.21 1.89
C ILE A 170 17.23 -4.74 2.29
N VAL A 171 17.27 -3.82 1.31
CA VAL A 171 17.14 -2.37 1.57
C VAL A 171 15.82 -2.05 2.26
N PHE A 172 14.74 -2.75 1.92
CA PHE A 172 13.46 -2.61 2.61
C PHE A 172 13.58 -2.85 4.11
N PHE A 173 14.14 -4.00 4.51
CA PHE A 173 14.29 -4.36 5.92
C PHE A 173 15.11 -3.33 6.71
N ILE A 174 16.11 -2.70 6.07
CA ILE A 174 16.96 -1.67 6.70
C ILE A 174 16.22 -0.32 6.80
N SER A 175 15.26 -0.06 5.91
CA SER A 175 14.61 1.24 5.79
C SER A 175 13.39 1.41 6.70
N ILE A 176 12.92 0.35 7.36
CA ILE A 176 11.80 0.42 8.32
C ILE A 176 12.32 0.99 9.66
N PRO A 177 11.79 2.13 10.14
CA PRO A 177 12.16 2.67 11.45
C PRO A 177 11.74 1.72 12.58
N GLY A 178 12.64 1.42 13.53
CA GLY A 178 12.33 0.64 14.75
C GLY A 178 12.94 -0.76 14.85
N HIS A 179 13.84 -1.15 13.93
CA HIS A 179 14.64 -2.38 14.02
C HIS A 179 16.09 -2.17 14.53
N LEU A 180 16.36 -1.06 15.23
CA LEU A 180 17.61 -0.82 15.98
C LEU A 180 17.31 -0.36 17.41
#